data_AF-A0A2X1NB63-F1
#
_entry.id   AF-A0A2X1NB63-F1
#
_cell.length_a   1.000
_cell.length_b   1.000
_cell.length_c   1.000
_cell.angle_alpha   90.00
_cell.angle_beta   90.00
_cell.angle_gamma   90.00
#
_symmetry.space_group_name_H-M   'P 1'
#
loop_
_entity.id
_entity.type
_entity.pdbx_description
1 polymer ?
#
loop_
_entity_poly.entity_id
_entity_poly.type
_entity_poly.pdbx_seq_one_letter_code
_entity_poly.pdbx_strand_id
1 'polypeptide(L)'
;MAFGVSAISEGDRSIALGASSYSLGQYSMALGRYSKALGKLSIAMGDSSKAEGANAIALGNATKATEIMSIALGDTANASKAYSMALGASSVASEEKRNCPGA
;
A
#
# COMPACT_ATOMS: atom_id res chain seq x y z
N MET A 1 8.39 -11.95 10.31
CA MET A 1 7.49 -12.57 11.30
C MET A 1 6.07 -12.60 10.74
N ALA A 2 5.36 -13.72 10.86
CA ALA A 2 3.98 -13.85 10.39
C ALA A 2 3.06 -14.32 11.54
N PHE A 3 1.96 -13.61 11.77
CA PHE A 3 0.95 -13.92 12.78
C PHE A 3 -0.46 -13.90 12.15
N GLY A 4 -1.03 -15.08 11.93
CA GLY A 4 -2.36 -15.24 11.34
C GLY A 4 -2.46 -16.49 10.47
N VAL A 5 -3.68 -16.99 10.24
CA VAL A 5 -3.91 -18.09 9.29
C VAL A 5 -3.43 -17.67 7.91
N SER A 6 -2.52 -18.45 7.31
CA SER A 6 -1.95 -18.19 5.99
C SER A 6 -1.25 -16.83 5.86
N ALA A 7 -0.80 -16.22 6.96
CA ALA A 7 0.04 -15.03 6.91
C ALA A 7 1.43 -15.38 6.34
N ILE A 8 1.95 -14.55 5.44
CA ILE A 8 3.25 -14.74 4.79
C ILE A 8 4.13 -13.52 5.05
N SER A 9 5.34 -13.77 5.52
CA SER A 9 6.36 -12.75 5.78
C SER A 9 7.69 -13.26 5.22
N GLU A 10 7.95 -12.89 3.97
CA GLU A 10 9.14 -13.35 3.21
C GLU A 10 10.24 -12.28 3.15
N GLY A 11 9.88 -11.00 3.30
CA GLY A 11 10.88 -9.93 3.29
C GLY A 11 11.81 -10.00 4.50
N ASP A 12 13.09 -9.66 4.30
CA ASP A 12 14.04 -9.49 5.40
C ASP A 12 13.49 -8.50 6.42
N ARG A 13 13.44 -8.89 7.71
CA ARG A 13 12.86 -8.09 8.81
C ARG A 13 11.43 -7.59 8.55
N SER A 14 10.63 -8.34 7.77
CA SER A 14 9.23 -8.02 7.52
C SER A 14 8.29 -8.48 8.64
N ILE A 15 7.09 -7.90 8.72
CA ILE A 15 6.05 -8.26 9.68
C ILE A 15 4.71 -8.41 8.94
N ALA A 16 4.09 -9.58 9.04
CA ALA A 16 2.75 -9.84 8.54
C ALA A 16 1.83 -10.21 9.71
N LEU A 17 0.75 -9.45 9.92
CA LEU A 17 -0.22 -9.69 10.99
C LEU A 17 -1.64 -9.64 10.41
N GLY A 18 -2.37 -10.75 10.51
CA GLY A 18 -3.72 -10.89 9.97
C GLY A 18 -3.90 -12.14 9.12
N ALA A 19 -5.14 -12.59 8.95
CA ALA A 19 -5.43 -13.74 8.10
C ALA A 19 -5.10 -13.40 6.64
N SER A 20 -4.26 -14.23 6.01
CA SER A 20 -3.80 -14.04 4.63
C SER A 20 -3.13 -12.68 4.37
N SER A 21 -2.43 -12.12 5.36
CA SER A 21 -1.58 -10.94 5.16
C SER A 21 -0.26 -11.31 4.48
N TYR A 22 0.27 -10.46 3.59
CA TYR A 22 1.51 -10.68 2.86
C TYR A 22 2.49 -9.52 3.06
N SER A 23 3.62 -9.77 3.69
CA SER A 23 4.72 -8.82 3.83
C SER A 23 5.94 -9.37 3.06
N LEU A 24 6.07 -8.97 1.80
CA LEU A 24 7.08 -9.52 0.87
C LEU A 24 8.29 -8.58 0.71
N GLY A 25 8.11 -7.29 0.94
CA GLY A 25 9.20 -6.33 0.85
C GLY A 25 10.18 -6.41 2.03
N GLN A 26 11.46 -6.12 1.81
CA GLN A 26 12.41 -5.95 2.92
C GLN A 26 11.97 -4.80 3.82
N TYR A 27 12.01 -4.99 5.14
CA TYR A 27 11.55 -4.02 6.15
C TYR A 27 10.08 -3.62 5.97
N SER A 28 9.26 -4.46 5.33
CA SER A 28 7.84 -4.17 5.11
C SER A 28 6.97 -4.56 6.30
N MET A 29 5.79 -3.95 6.40
CA MET A 29 4.79 -4.28 7.41
C MET A 29 3.40 -4.40 6.77
N ALA A 30 2.79 -5.58 6.85
CA ALA A 30 1.43 -5.87 6.42
C ALA A 30 0.56 -6.19 7.65
N LEU A 31 -0.46 -5.39 7.91
CA LEU A 31 -1.28 -5.43 9.11
C LEU A 31 -2.77 -5.40 8.72
N GLY A 32 -3.44 -6.55 8.70
CA GLY A 32 -4.85 -6.68 8.37
C GLY A 32 -5.16 -7.95 7.58
N ARG A 33 -6.43 -8.31 7.50
CA ARG A 33 -6.85 -9.43 6.63
C ARG A 33 -6.59 -9.05 5.17
N TYR A 34 -5.89 -9.91 4.43
CA TYR A 34 -5.49 -9.65 3.03
C TYR A 34 -4.62 -8.40 2.78
N SER A 35 -4.02 -7.78 3.81
CA SER A 35 -3.10 -6.65 3.61
C SER A 35 -1.83 -7.10 2.88
N LYS A 36 -1.32 -6.29 1.96
CA LYS A 36 -0.16 -6.62 1.11
C LYS A 36 0.87 -5.50 1.11
N ALA A 37 1.99 -5.72 1.78
CA ALA A 37 3.16 -4.83 1.77
C ALA A 37 4.26 -5.46 0.89
N LEU A 38 4.28 -5.09 -0.38
CA LEU A 38 5.12 -5.72 -1.40
C LEU A 38 6.43 -4.95 -1.64
N GLY A 39 6.42 -3.64 -1.44
CA GLY A 39 7.61 -2.80 -1.64
C GLY A 39 8.59 -2.82 -0.47
N LYS A 40 9.88 -2.54 -0.73
CA LYS A 40 10.86 -2.30 0.34
C LYS A 40 10.42 -1.12 1.21
N LEU A 41 10.52 -1.24 2.54
CA LEU A 41 10.06 -0.23 3.51
C LEU A 41 8.59 0.15 3.35
N SER A 42 7.76 -0.71 2.74
CA SER A 42 6.34 -0.43 2.54
C SER A 42 5.51 -0.80 3.78
N ILE A 43 4.41 -0.07 3.98
CA ILE A 43 3.48 -0.29 5.08
C ILE A 43 2.07 -0.44 4.49
N ALA A 44 1.44 -1.58 4.67
CA ALA A 44 0.04 -1.82 4.33
C ALA A 44 -0.75 -2.14 5.60
N MET A 45 -1.70 -1.28 5.97
CA MET A 45 -2.49 -1.43 7.19
C MET A 45 -3.98 -1.28 6.90
N GLY A 46 -4.78 -2.27 7.29
CA GLY A 46 -6.20 -2.35 7.01
C GLY A 46 -6.55 -3.56 6.13
N ASP A 47 -7.84 -3.92 6.13
CA ASP A 47 -8.34 -5.03 5.32
C ASP A 47 -8.14 -4.74 3.83
N SER A 48 -7.52 -5.68 3.12
CA SER A 48 -7.23 -5.57 1.68
C SER A 48 -6.39 -4.36 1.26
N SER A 49 -5.68 -3.72 2.20
CA SER A 49 -4.73 -2.64 1.92
C SER A 49 -3.54 -3.14 1.08
N LYS A 50 -3.01 -2.29 0.19
CA LYS A 50 -1.97 -2.67 -0.77
C LYS A 50 -0.92 -1.57 -0.92
N ALA A 51 0.28 -1.82 -0.41
CA ALA A 51 1.45 -0.96 -0.59
C ALA A 51 2.46 -1.68 -1.49
N GLU A 52 2.46 -1.35 -2.78
CA GLU A 52 3.29 -2.04 -3.79
C GLU A 52 4.61 -1.35 -4.02
N GLY A 53 4.63 -0.02 -3.94
CA GLY A 53 5.82 0.77 -4.19
C GLY A 53 6.84 0.70 -3.05
N ALA A 54 8.12 0.92 -3.39
CA ALA A 54 9.15 1.15 -2.37
C ALA A 54 8.80 2.40 -1.55
N ASN A 55 8.95 2.34 -0.23
CA ASN A 55 8.56 3.40 0.70
C ASN A 55 7.07 3.81 0.62
N ALA A 56 6.21 2.96 0.04
CA ALA A 56 4.79 3.25 -0.07
C ALA A 56 4.05 2.99 1.26
N ILE A 57 3.05 3.80 1.55
CA ILE A 57 2.20 3.68 2.74
C ILE A 57 0.75 3.59 2.30
N ALA A 58 0.08 2.49 2.59
CA ALA A 58 -1.36 2.28 2.35
C ALA A 58 -2.04 2.02 3.69
N LEU A 59 -2.89 2.94 4.16
CA LEU A 59 -3.57 2.84 5.45
C LEU A 59 -5.07 3.09 5.33
N GLY A 60 -5.86 2.02 5.53
CA GLY A 60 -7.32 2.01 5.38
C GLY A 60 -7.81 0.74 4.68
N ASN A 61 -9.12 0.51 4.69
CA ASN A 61 -9.73 -0.59 3.94
C ASN A 61 -9.54 -0.39 2.43
N ALA A 62 -9.14 -1.44 1.71
CA ALA A 62 -8.98 -1.45 0.25
C ALA A 62 -8.11 -0.31 -0.33
N THR A 63 -7.18 0.23 0.47
CA THR A 63 -6.24 1.29 0.06
C THR A 63 -5.18 0.79 -0.90
N LYS A 64 -4.72 1.68 -1.79
CA LYS A 64 -3.71 1.35 -2.80
C LYS A 64 -2.65 2.45 -2.89
N ALA A 65 -1.41 2.11 -2.55
CA ALA A 65 -0.23 2.93 -2.77
C ALA A 65 0.71 2.14 -3.69
N THR A 66 0.58 2.35 -5.01
CA THR A 66 1.16 1.42 -6.01
C THR A 66 2.56 1.78 -6.44
N GLU A 67 2.96 3.04 -6.28
CA GLU A 67 4.22 3.58 -6.81
C GLU A 67 5.21 3.97 -5.70
N ILE A 68 6.47 4.21 -6.08
CA ILE A 68 7.53 4.61 -5.15
C ILE A 68 7.14 5.89 -4.38
N MET A 69 7.36 5.88 -3.06
CA MET A 69 7.05 6.99 -2.15
C MET A 69 5.59 7.50 -2.27
N SER A 70 4.66 6.62 -2.63
CA SER A 70 3.23 6.95 -2.66
C SER A 70 2.59 6.76 -1.28
N ILE A 71 1.65 7.62 -0.91
CA ILE A 71 0.93 7.58 0.36
C ILE A 71 -0.57 7.57 0.08
N ALA A 72 -1.26 6.50 0.44
CA ALA A 72 -2.72 6.39 0.38
C ALA A 72 -3.28 6.20 1.79
N LEU A 73 -4.12 7.13 2.23
CA LEU A 73 -4.69 7.17 3.58
C LEU A 73 -6.21 7.37 3.51
N GLY A 74 -6.98 6.43 4.04
CA GLY A 74 -8.44 6.48 4.08
C GLY A 74 -9.08 5.32 3.32
N ASP A 75 -10.31 4.94 3.67
CA ASP A 75 -11.06 3.90 2.96
C ASP A 75 -10.98 4.10 1.44
N THR A 76 -10.62 3.07 0.67
CA THR A 76 -10.54 3.08 -0.80
C THR A 76 -9.62 4.15 -1.43
N ALA A 77 -8.77 4.81 -0.65
CA ALA A 77 -7.81 5.79 -1.17
C ALA A 77 -6.81 5.16 -2.14
N ASN A 78 -6.46 5.88 -3.21
CA ASN A 78 -5.60 5.38 -4.28
C ASN A 78 -4.53 6.41 -4.69
N ALA A 79 -3.28 6.16 -4.29
CA ALA A 79 -2.10 6.90 -4.73
C ALA A 79 -1.33 6.06 -5.77
N SER A 80 -1.61 6.31 -7.05
CA SER A 80 -1.06 5.52 -8.17
C SER A 80 0.12 6.19 -8.88
N LYS A 81 0.72 7.22 -8.27
CA LYS A 81 1.86 7.94 -8.85
C LYS A 81 3.04 8.01 -7.91
N ALA A 82 4.24 8.02 -8.50
CA ALA A 82 5.46 8.21 -7.74
C ALA A 82 5.38 9.54 -6.98
N TYR A 83 5.74 9.54 -5.71
CA TYR A 83 5.68 10.71 -4.82
C TYR A 83 4.27 11.32 -4.62
N SER A 84 3.21 10.58 -4.94
CA SER A 84 1.84 11.07 -4.80
C SER A 84 1.23 10.79 -3.44
N MET A 85 0.28 11.63 -3.03
CA MET A 85 -0.41 11.49 -1.75
C MET A 85 -1.92 11.59 -1.96
N ALA A 86 -2.65 10.53 -1.64
CA ALA A 86 -4.11 10.48 -1.62
C ALA A 86 -4.56 10.40 -0.15
N LEU A 87 -5.14 11.48 0.37
CA LEU A 87 -5.58 11.60 1.76
C LEU A 87 -7.09 11.81 1.83
N GLY A 88 -7.79 10.91 2.52
CA GLY A 88 -9.24 10.91 2.65
C GLY A 88 -9.89 9.68 2.03
N ALA A 89 -11.11 9.35 2.47
CA ALA A 89 -11.88 8.27 1.91
C ALA A 89 -12.15 8.50 0.41
N SER A 90 -11.88 7.49 -0.42
CA SER A 90 -11.99 7.51 -1.88
C SER A 90 -11.15 8.59 -2.58
N SER A 91 -10.15 9.15 -1.90
CA SER A 91 -9.23 10.10 -2.51
C SER A 91 -8.38 9.42 -3.58
N VAL A 92 -8.09 10.14 -4.66
CA VAL A 92 -7.32 9.60 -5.80
C VAL A 92 -6.20 10.58 -6.15
N ALA A 93 -4.96 10.12 -6.04
CA ALA A 93 -3.77 10.80 -6.53
C ALA A 93 -3.21 9.98 -7.70
N SER A 94 -3.78 10.24 -8.87
CA SER A 94 -3.43 9.61 -10.15
C SER A 94 -3.02 10.69 -11.15
N GLU A 95 -2.36 10.32 -12.24
CA GLU A 95 -2.22 11.25 -13.37
C GLU A 95 -3.60 11.56 -13.94
N GLU A 96 -3.93 12.84 -14.02
CA GLU A 96 -4.78 13.35 -15.07
C GLU A 96 -3.87 13.61 -16.27
N LYS A 97 -4.06 12.91 -17.40
CA LYS A 97 -3.50 13.41 -18.66
C LYS A 97 -4.11 14.80 -18.84
N ARG A 98 -3.37 15.87 -18.55
CA ARG A 98 -3.70 17.18 -19.08
C ARG A 98 -3.49 17.10 -20.59
N ASN A 99 -4.54 16.71 -21.31
CA ASN A 99 -4.65 17.03 -22.72
C ASN A 99 -4.91 18.54 -22.79
N CYS A 100 -3.86 19.36 -22.63
CA CYS A 100 -3.93 20.77 -22.96
C CYS A 100 -4.13 20.85 -24.47
N PRO A 101 -5.32 21.19 -24.99
CA PRO A 101 -5.46 21.47 -26.42
C PRO A 101 -4.93 22.89 -26.63
N GLY A 102 -3.64 23.03 -26.94
CA GLY A 102 -3.09 24.33 -27.37
C GLY A 102 -1.67 24.70 -26.92
N ALA A 103 -0.71 23.78 -26.97
CA ALA A 103 0.72 24.14 -27.02
C ALA A 103 1.24 23.99 -28.46
#